data_AF-A0A0W0U7H7-F1
#
_entry.id   AF-A0A0W0U7H7-F1
#
_cell.length_a   1.000
_cell.length_b   1.000
_cell.length_c   1.000
_cell.angle_alpha   90.00
_cell.angle_beta   90.00
_cell.angle_gamma   90.00
#
_symmetry.space_group_name_H-M   'P 1'
#
loop_
_entity.id
_entity.type
_entity.pdbx_description
1 polymer ?
#
loop_
_entity_poly.entity_id
_entity_poly.type
_entity_poly.pdbx_seq_one_letter_code
_entity_poly.pdbx_strand_id
1 'polypeptide(L)'
;MFTRFAVFYGHLWRSQFKSDGFLEFAKKEWSEGLGQFGDEVLNQAILVCRDHCEMPPSLPQMIGFCRDIKKRNSFYVTDEAHRPASKAVVEENIRQCKAYLLK
;
A
#
# COMPACT_ATOMS: atom_id res chain seq x y z
N MET A 1 -6.69 5.38 -13.94
CA MET A 1 -6.45 3.92 -13.98
C MET A 1 -6.78 3.30 -15.34
N PHE A 2 -8.02 3.39 -15.85
CA PHE A 2 -8.46 2.76 -17.11
C PHE A 2 -7.52 3.02 -18.31
N THR A 3 -7.08 4.26 -18.49
CA THR A 3 -6.13 4.60 -19.57
C THR A 3 -4.78 3.90 -19.41
N ARG A 4 -4.28 3.74 -18.18
CA ARG A 4 -3.02 3.02 -17.90
C ARG A 4 -3.18 1.54 -18.26
N PHE A 5 -4.27 0.90 -17.86
CA PHE A 5 -4.55 -0.50 -18.20
C PHE A 5 -4.79 -0.70 -19.70
N ALA A 6 -5.36 0.29 -20.41
CA ALA A 6 -5.46 0.28 -21.86
C ALA A 6 -4.10 0.35 -22.58
N VAL A 7 -3.05 0.83 -21.90
CA VAL A 7 -1.66 0.81 -22.40
C VAL A 7 -0.97 -0.49 -22.00
N PHE A 8 -1.10 -0.93 -20.75
CA PHE A 8 -0.43 -2.14 -20.24
C PHE A 8 -0.90 -3.42 -20.92
N TYR A 9 -2.22 -3.56 -21.10
CA TYR A 9 -2.83 -4.80 -21.58
C TYR A 9 -3.40 -4.68 -23.01
N GLY A 10 -3.32 -3.48 -23.60
CA GLY A 10 -3.74 -3.22 -24.97
C GLY A 10 -5.16 -3.72 -25.26
N HIS A 11 -5.27 -4.64 -26.23
CA HIS A 11 -6.54 -5.17 -26.70
C HIS A 11 -7.31 -5.94 -25.63
N LEU A 12 -6.64 -6.59 -24.67
CA LEU A 12 -7.28 -7.36 -23.60
C LEU A 12 -8.12 -6.47 -22.67
N TRP A 13 -7.70 -5.22 -22.47
CA TRP A 13 -8.47 -4.24 -21.70
C TRP A 13 -9.48 -3.50 -22.59
N ARG A 14 -9.03 -2.99 -23.74
CA ARG A 14 -9.87 -2.16 -24.63
C ARG A 14 -11.08 -2.93 -25.16
N SER A 15 -10.95 -4.23 -25.41
CA SER A 15 -12.04 -5.06 -25.94
C SER A 15 -13.17 -5.30 -24.94
N GLN A 16 -12.96 -5.11 -23.63
CA GLN A 16 -14.01 -5.27 -22.62
C GLN A 16 -14.96 -4.07 -22.53
N PHE A 17 -14.53 -2.90 -22.98
CA PHE A 17 -15.27 -1.63 -22.81
C PHE A 17 -15.61 -0.98 -24.16
N LYS A 18 -16.19 -1.75 -25.08
CA LYS A 18 -16.54 -1.26 -26.44
C LYS A 18 -17.76 -0.34 -26.49
N SER A 19 -18.64 -0.44 -25.50
CA SER A 19 -19.82 0.41 -25.38
C SER A 19 -19.53 1.54 -24.41
N ASP A 20 -19.75 2.78 -24.83
CA ASP A 20 -19.54 3.97 -24.00
C ASP A 20 -20.40 3.92 -22.73
N GLY A 21 -21.66 3.45 -22.84
CA GLY A 21 -22.55 3.30 -21.68
C GLY A 21 -22.02 2.29 -20.66
N PHE A 22 -21.48 1.16 -21.14
CA PHE A 22 -20.86 0.17 -20.25
C PHE A 22 -19.54 0.67 -19.65
N LEU A 23 -18.75 1.44 -20.41
CA LEU A 23 -17.51 2.04 -19.91
C LEU A 23 -17.78 3.00 -18.76
N GLU A 24 -18.78 3.89 -18.88
CA GLU A 24 -19.14 4.81 -17.81
C GLU A 24 -19.69 4.09 -16.58
N PHE A 25 -20.53 3.06 -16.79
CA PHE A 25 -20.98 2.19 -15.70
C PHE A 25 -19.79 1.52 -14.99
N ALA A 26 -18.85 0.93 -15.74
CA ALA A 26 -17.68 0.29 -15.17
C ALA A 26 -16.80 1.28 -14.41
N LYS A 27 -16.55 2.48 -14.93
CA LYS A 27 -15.80 3.51 -14.21
C LYS A 27 -16.44 3.85 -12.87
N LYS A 28 -17.78 3.95 -12.83
CA LYS A 28 -18.54 4.19 -11.59
C LYS A 28 -18.35 3.06 -10.58
N GLU A 29 -18.57 1.81 -10.99
CA GLU A 29 -18.40 0.64 -10.12
C GLU A 29 -16.97 0.52 -9.57
N TRP A 30 -15.96 0.76 -10.43
CA TRP A 30 -14.57 0.75 -10.01
C TRP A 30 -14.24 1.91 -9.06
N SER A 31 -14.82 3.09 -9.28
CA SER A 31 -14.66 4.24 -8.39
C SER A 31 -15.26 3.95 -7.01
N GLU A 32 -16.46 3.37 -6.96
CA GLU A 32 -17.14 3.01 -5.70
C GLU A 32 -16.36 1.92 -4.95
N GLY A 33 -15.96 0.84 -5.63
CA GLY A 33 -15.23 -0.26 -5.01
C GLY A 33 -13.83 0.10 -4.50
N LEU A 34 -13.16 1.04 -5.18
CA LEU A 34 -11.81 1.49 -4.84
C LEU A 34 -11.76 2.74 -3.97
N GLY A 35 -12.88 3.46 -3.78
CA GLY A 35 -12.93 4.73 -3.05
C GLY A 35 -12.49 4.65 -1.58
N GLN A 36 -12.42 3.45 -1.00
CA GLN A 36 -11.90 3.21 0.35
C GLN A 36 -10.37 3.22 0.46
N PHE A 37 -9.65 3.30 -0.67
CA PHE A 37 -8.19 3.29 -0.74
C PHE A 37 -7.66 4.66 -1.20
N GLY A 38 -6.58 5.13 -0.57
CA GLY A 38 -5.91 6.36 -0.99
C GLY A 38 -5.11 6.19 -2.29
N ASP A 39 -4.81 7.32 -2.94
CA ASP A 39 -4.12 7.36 -4.24
C ASP A 39 -2.77 6.64 -4.25
N GLU A 40 -2.02 6.67 -3.15
CA GLU A 40 -0.74 5.97 -3.01
C GLU A 40 -0.90 4.45 -3.14
N VAL A 41 -1.88 3.89 -2.43
CA VAL A 41 -2.19 2.45 -2.47
C VAL A 41 -2.68 2.06 -3.86
N LEU A 42 -3.52 2.89 -4.48
CA LEU A 42 -4.02 2.65 -5.83
C LEU A 42 -2.89 2.68 -6.87
N ASN A 43 -2.00 3.66 -6.80
CA ASN A 43 -0.87 3.76 -7.71
C ASN A 43 0.08 2.58 -7.56
N GLN A 44 0.37 2.15 -6.33
CA GLN A 44 1.18 0.98 -6.08
C GLN A 44 0.53 -0.29 -6.63
N ALA A 45 -0.78 -0.46 -6.42
CA ALA A 45 -1.53 -1.60 -6.97
C ALA A 45 -1.48 -1.64 -8.51
N ILE A 46 -1.62 -0.48 -9.16
CA ILE A 46 -1.53 -0.36 -10.62
C ILE A 46 -0.13 -0.78 -11.13
N LEU A 47 0.93 -0.42 -10.41
CA LEU A 47 2.30 -0.83 -10.76
C LEU A 47 2.53 -2.33 -10.53
N VAL A 48 2.01 -2.89 -9.44
CA VAL A 48 2.05 -4.35 -9.20
C VAL A 48 1.38 -5.10 -10.35
N CYS A 49 0.23 -4.62 -10.82
CA CYS A 49 -0.46 -5.22 -11.96
C CYS A 49 0.39 -5.15 -13.23
N ARG A 50 1.02 -4.00 -13.51
CA ARG A 50 1.92 -3.82 -14.67
C ARG A 50 3.10 -4.80 -14.64
N ASP A 51 3.71 -4.98 -13.47
CA ASP A 51 4.98 -5.68 -13.35
C ASP A 51 4.83 -7.19 -13.17
N HIS A 52 3.70 -7.66 -12.62
CA HIS A 52 3.56 -9.06 -12.20
C HIS A 52 2.31 -9.77 -12.73
N CYS A 53 1.39 -9.07 -13.40
CA CYS A 53 0.17 -9.68 -13.93
C CYS A 53 0.23 -9.74 -15.46
N GLU A 54 0.14 -10.95 -16.02
CA GLU A 54 0.05 -11.16 -17.47
C GLU A 54 -1.28 -10.63 -18.04
N MET A 55 -2.35 -10.68 -17.23
CA MET A 55 -3.71 -10.30 -17.61
C MET A 55 -4.20 -9.12 -16.78
N PRO A 56 -5.11 -8.27 -17.31
CA PRO A 56 -5.72 -7.20 -16.54
C PRO A 56 -6.50 -7.76 -15.35
N PRO A 57 -6.40 -7.13 -14.16
CA PRO A 57 -7.16 -7.58 -13.01
C PRO A 57 -8.65 -7.29 -13.18
N SER A 58 -9.48 -8.16 -12.64
CA SER A 58 -10.88 -7.84 -12.31
C SER A 58 -10.95 -6.86 -11.13
N LEU A 59 -12.10 -6.20 -10.95
CA LEU A 59 -12.32 -5.31 -9.81
C LEU A 59 -12.09 -6.00 -8.44
N PRO A 60 -12.60 -7.22 -8.18
CA PRO A 60 -12.29 -7.93 -6.92
C PRO A 60 -10.81 -8.21 -6.71
N GLN A 61 -10.07 -8.57 -7.77
CA GLN A 61 -8.62 -8.78 -7.70
C GLN A 61 -7.89 -7.47 -7.38
N MET A 62 -8.29 -6.36 -8.00
CA MET A 62 -7.72 -5.04 -7.72
C MET A 62 -7.94 -4.64 -6.26
N ILE A 63 -9.15 -4.85 -5.72
CA ILE A 63 -9.46 -4.61 -4.30
C ILE A 63 -8.57 -5.50 -3.41
N GLY A 64 -8.33 -6.75 -3.82
CA GLY A 64 -7.37 -7.66 -3.17
C GLY A 64 -5.97 -7.05 -3.07
N PHE A 65 -5.41 -6.59 -4.20
CA PHE A 65 -4.09 -5.96 -4.22
C PHE A 65 -4.02 -4.72 -3.33
N CYS A 66 -5.04 -3.87 -3.38
CA CYS A 66 -5.10 -2.67 -2.52
C CYS A 66 -5.15 -3.03 -1.03
N ARG A 67 -5.92 -4.06 -0.64
CA ARG A 67 -5.94 -4.55 0.75
C ARG A 67 -4.58 -5.08 1.18
N ASP A 68 -3.92 -5.87 0.33
CA ASP A 68 -2.61 -6.45 0.67
C ASP A 68 -1.54 -5.36 0.83
N ILE A 69 -1.54 -4.35 -0.06
CA ILE A 69 -0.63 -3.20 0.04
C ILE A 69 -0.92 -2.40 1.32
N LYS A 70 -2.20 -2.08 1.59
CA LYS A 70 -2.59 -1.37 2.80
C LYS A 70 -2.16 -2.12 4.06
N LYS A 71 -2.34 -3.45 4.08
CA LYS A 71 -1.93 -4.31 5.19
C LYS A 71 -0.41 -4.35 5.39
N ARG A 72 0.39 -4.36 4.31
CA ARG A 72 1.86 -4.30 4.39
C ARG A 72 2.35 -2.95 4.93
N ASN A 73 1.64 -1.88 4.63
CA ASN A 73 2.02 -0.52 5.05
C ASN A 73 1.44 -0.13 6.42
N SER A 74 0.42 -0.84 6.92
CA SER A 74 -0.08 -0.66 8.28
C SER A 74 0.88 -1.33 9.27
N PHE A 75 1.91 -0.61 9.66
CA PHE A 75 2.68 -0.98 10.84
C PHE A 75 1.88 -0.59 12.08
N TYR A 76 1.64 -1.56 12.96
CA TYR A 76 1.09 -1.29 14.28
C TYR A 76 2.21 -0.64 15.11
N VAL A 77 2.28 0.69 15.09
CA VAL A 77 3.06 1.41 16.10
C VAL A 77 2.21 1.35 17.36
N THR A 78 2.54 0.45 18.26
CA THR A 78 1.97 0.48 19.60
C THR A 78 2.33 1.84 20.19
N ASP A 79 1.31 2.63 20.53
CA ASP A 79 1.43 3.85 21.31
C ASP A 79 1.73 3.45 22.77
N GLU A 80 2.79 2.66 22.97
CA GLU A 80 3.34 2.46 24.30
C GLU A 80 3.84 3.83 24.71
N ALA A 81 3.04 4.51 25.53
CA ALA A 81 3.39 5.77 26.17
C ALA A 81 4.84 5.65 26.64
N HIS A 82 5.73 6.38 25.97
CA HIS A 82 7.17 6.26 26.18
C HIS A 82 7.45 6.44 27.67
N ARG A 83 7.83 5.35 28.35
CA ARG A 83 8.24 5.39 29.75
C ARG A 83 9.75 5.63 29.77
N PRO A 84 10.22 6.84 30.11
CA PRO A 84 11.65 7.07 30.26
C PRO A 84 12.21 6.11 31.32
N ALA A 85 13.39 5.57 31.06
CA ALA A 85 14.08 4.70 32.00
C ALA A 85 14.39 5.45 33.31
N SER A 86 14.45 4.73 34.43
CA SER A 86 14.82 5.29 35.73
C SER A 86 16.16 6.02 35.63
N LYS A 87 16.18 7.30 36.00
CA LYS A 87 17.36 8.16 35.93
C LYS A 87 18.57 7.55 36.66
N ALA A 88 18.34 6.97 37.83
CA ALA A 88 19.38 6.33 38.63
C ALA A 88 20.01 5.12 37.91
N VAL A 89 19.20 4.33 37.19
CA VAL A 89 19.67 3.18 36.42
C VAL A 89 20.49 3.66 35.22
N VAL A 90 20.05 4.73 34.54
CA VAL A 90 20.79 5.31 33.42
C VAL A 90 22.15 5.85 33.87
N GLU A 91 22.18 6.60 34.98
CA GLU A 91 23.41 7.16 35.52
C GLU A 91 24.42 6.09 35.95
N GLU A 92 23.96 5.02 36.61
CA GLU A 92 24.81 3.90 37.00
C GLU A 92 25.43 3.20 35.78
N ASN A 93 24.63 2.88 34.77
CA ASN A 93 25.13 2.22 33.56
C ASN A 93 26.10 3.12 32.79
N ILE A 94 25.82 4.43 32.67
CA ILE A 94 26.75 5.37 32.05
C ILE A 94 28.08 5.42 32.81
N ARG A 95 28.05 5.40 34.15
CA ARG A 95 29.26 5.38 34.98
C ARG A 95 30.08 4.11 34.74
N GLN A 96 29.44 2.94 34.70
CA GLN A 96 30.11 1.67 34.40
C GLN A 96 30.75 1.69 33.01
N CYS A 97 30.02 2.14 31.97
CA CYS A 97 30.57 2.26 30.62
C CYS A 97 31.79 3.19 30.57
N LYS A 98 31.72 4.35 31.24
CA LYS A 98 32.86 5.28 31.31
C LYS A 98 34.06 4.65 32.02
N ALA A 99 33.85 3.90 33.10
CA ALA A 99 34.92 3.22 33.81
C ALA A 99 35.59 2.12 32.98
N TYR A 100 34.84 1.43 32.12
CA TYR A 100 35.38 0.45 31.18
C TYR A 100 36.16 1.09 30.03
N LEU A 101 35.71 2.25 29.54
CA LEU A 101 36.32 2.95 28.40
C LEU A 101 37.55 3.79 28.77
N LEU A 102 37.72 4.13 30.04
CA LEU A 102 38.85 4.91 30.57
C LEU A 102 39.95 4.03 31.21
N LYS A 103 39.90 2.71 30.99
CA LYS A 103 40.98 1.76 31.28
C LYS A 103 41.94 1.66 30.11
#